data_AF-A0A965BS14-F1
#
_entry.id   AF-A0A965BS14-F1
#
_cell.length_a   1.000
_cell.length_b   1.000
_cell.length_c   1.000
_cell.angle_alpha   90.00
_cell.angle_beta   90.00
_cell.angle_gamma   90.00
#
_symmetry.space_group_name_H-M   'P 1'
#
loop_
_entity.id
_entity.type
_entity.pdbx_description
1 polymer ?
#
loop_
_entity_poly.entity_id
_entity_poly.type
_entity_poly.pdbx_seq_one_letter_code
_entity_poly.pdbx_strand_id
1 'polypeptide(L)'
;ILEDNRHLLEIMKDALMEYETIDSDQIDDIMQGKTPRPPMGWSDSDNGGSGATPVEDEVAKPRAETSPDGQSGPIGGPAGEH
;
A
#
# COMPACT_ATOMS: atom_id res chain seq x y z
N ILE A 1 -6.11 10.53 -25.41
CA ILE A 1 -4.77 10.02 -24.99
C ILE A 1 -4.36 10.59 -23.65
N LEU A 2 -4.08 11.91 -23.52
CA LEU A 2 -3.69 12.47 -22.20
C LEU A 2 -4.85 12.41 -21.19
N GLU A 3 -6.07 12.65 -21.64
CA GLU A 3 -7.28 12.54 -20.81
C GLU A 3 -7.49 11.10 -20.28
N ASP A 4 -7.22 10.08 -21.10
CA ASP A 4 -7.33 8.68 -20.71
C ASP A 4 -6.27 8.28 -19.66
N ASN A 5 -5.13 8.97 -19.68
CA ASN A 5 -3.99 8.74 -18.78
C ASN A 5 -3.94 9.77 -17.63
N ARG A 6 -5.04 10.49 -17.38
CA ARG A 6 -5.10 11.50 -16.33
C ARG A 6 -4.73 10.94 -14.95
N HIS A 7 -5.11 9.69 -14.67
CA HIS A 7 -4.75 9.01 -13.42
C HIS A 7 -3.23 8.85 -13.25
N LEU A 8 -2.49 8.49 -14.30
CA LEU A 8 -1.03 8.40 -14.27
C LEU A 8 -0.38 9.78 -14.01
N LEU A 9 -0.97 10.85 -14.57
CA LEU A 9 -0.51 12.21 -14.31
C LEU A 9 -0.75 12.64 -12.86
N GLU A 10 -1.87 12.25 -12.26
CA GLU A 10 -2.13 12.52 -10.84
C GLU A 10 -1.12 11.77 -9.94
N ILE A 11 -0.81 10.51 -10.25
CA ILE A 11 0.21 9.73 -9.52
C ILE A 11 1.59 10.39 -9.67
N MET A 12 1.96 10.81 -10.89
CA MET A 12 3.23 11.49 -11.13
C MET A 12 3.31 12.83 -10.39
N LYS A 13 2.20 13.58 -10.33
CA LYS A 13 2.10 14.82 -9.56
C LYS A 13 2.29 14.54 -8.07
N ASP A 14 1.58 13.57 -7.51
CA ASP A 14 1.70 13.23 -6.09
C ASP A 14 3.13 12.76 -5.74
N ALA A 15 3.74 11.94 -6.61
CA ALA A 15 5.12 11.48 -6.44
C ALA A 15 6.14 12.63 -6.46
N LEU A 16 5.95 13.62 -7.34
CA LEU A 16 6.82 14.82 -7.37
C LEU A 16 6.62 15.72 -6.14
N MET A 17 5.41 15.74 -5.57
CA MET A 17 5.16 16.49 -4.33
C MET A 17 5.84 15.84 -3.12
N GLU A 18 5.89 14.51 -3.07
CA GLU A 18 6.52 13.76 -1.98
C GLU A 18 8.06 13.72 -2.13
N TYR A 19 8.55 13.40 -3.33
CA TYR A 19 9.96 13.05 -3.55
C TYR A 19 10.78 14.11 -4.29
N GLU A 20 10.16 15.19 -4.80
CA GLU A 20 10.75 16.28 -5.60
C GLU A 20 11.32 15.85 -6.98
N THR A 21 11.97 14.69 -7.05
CA THR A 21 12.58 14.12 -8.26
C THR A 21 12.08 12.71 -8.49
N ILE A 22 11.92 12.36 -9.77
CA ILE A 22 11.58 11.00 -10.22
C ILE A 22 12.62 10.49 -11.21
N ASP A 23 13.00 9.22 -11.08
CA ASP A 23 13.86 8.51 -12.02
C ASP A 23 13.05 7.61 -12.98
N SER A 24 13.75 6.96 -13.91
CA SER A 24 13.12 6.13 -14.93
C SER A 24 12.40 4.91 -14.36
N ASP A 25 12.92 4.30 -13.29
CA ASP A 25 12.31 3.12 -12.68
C ASP A 25 10.98 3.50 -11.99
N GLN A 26 10.93 4.69 -11.38
CA GLN A 26 9.70 5.25 -10.81
C GLN A 26 8.67 5.59 -11.91
N ILE A 27 9.12 6.10 -13.06
CA ILE A 27 8.23 6.35 -14.20
C ILE A 27 7.64 5.04 -14.73
N ASP A 28 8.44 3.97 -14.80
CA ASP A 28 7.95 2.65 -15.23
C ASP A 28 6.89 2.09 -14.28
N ASP A 29 7.07 2.26 -12.96
CA ASP A 29 6.06 1.90 -11.96
C ASP A 29 4.77 2.69 -12.19
N ILE A 30 4.87 4.01 -12.39
CA ILE A 30 3.71 4.88 -12.67
C ILE A 30 3.00 4.42 -13.94
N MET A 31 3.72 4.18 -15.04
CA MET A 31 3.15 3.76 -16.31
C MET A 31 2.46 2.39 -16.25
N GLN A 32 2.82 1.55 -15.28
CA GLN A 32 2.13 0.29 -14.97
C GLN A 32 0.89 0.49 -14.08
N GLY A 33 0.57 1.71 -13.68
CA GLY A 33 -0.51 2.04 -12.76
C GLY A 33 -0.18 1.83 -11.29
N LYS A 34 1.11 1.65 -10.94
CA LYS A 34 1.56 1.42 -9.56
C LYS A 34 2.00 2.72 -8.90
N THR A 35 1.98 2.73 -7.57
CA THR A 35 2.63 3.78 -6.79
C THR A 35 4.15 3.67 -6.97
N PRO A 36 4.85 4.77 -7.34
CA PRO A 36 6.29 4.74 -7.52
C PRO A 36 6.99 4.49 -6.20
N ARG A 37 8.09 3.72 -6.27
CA ARG A 37 9.01 3.53 -5.15
C ARG A 37 9.70 4.85 -4.74
N PRO A 38 10.21 4.99 -3.52
CA PRO A 38 11.04 6.13 -3.14
C PRO A 38 12.34 6.20 -3.97
N PRO A 39 12.90 7.40 -4.21
CA PRO A 39 14.19 7.55 -4.89
C PRO A 39 15.32 6.83 -4.17
N MET A 40 16.39 6.51 -4.90
CA MET A 40 17.60 5.94 -4.29
C MET A 40 18.18 6.88 -3.23
N GLY A 41 18.39 6.34 -2.02
CA GLY A 41 18.93 7.09 -0.89
C GLY A 41 17.89 7.90 -0.11
N TRP A 42 16.60 7.81 -0.46
CA TRP A 42 15.53 8.37 0.35
C TRP A 42 15.50 7.69 1.72
N SER A 43 15.57 8.49 2.78
CA SER A 43 15.41 8.02 4.15
C SER A 43 14.22 8.73 4.78
N ASP A 44 13.29 7.97 5.33
CA ASP A 44 12.08 8.48 5.99
C ASP A 44 12.38 9.29 7.27
N SER A 45 13.66 9.51 7.58
CA SER A 45 14.11 10.26 8.76
C SER A 45 13.90 11.77 8.60
N ASP A 46 13.73 12.27 7.37
CA ASP A 46 13.42 13.68 7.11
C ASP A 46 11.92 14.01 7.32
N ASN A 47 11.05 13.00 7.30
CA ASN A 47 9.61 13.14 7.53
C ASN A 47 9.18 12.19 8.65
N GLY A 48 9.40 12.59 9.90
CA GLY A 48 9.06 11.78 11.07
C GLY A 48 7.61 11.30 11.06
N GLY A 49 7.38 10.03 10.71
CA GLY A 49 6.06 9.43 10.77
C GLY A 49 5.95 8.08 10.07
N SER A 50 6.15 7.01 10.84
CA SER A 50 5.71 5.63 10.60
C SER A 50 4.90 5.32 9.33
N GLY A 51 5.44 4.44 8.50
CA GLY A 51 4.67 3.30 7.99
C GLY A 51 4.46 3.27 6.48
N ALA A 52 5.51 2.87 5.73
CA ALA A 52 5.32 2.28 4.42
C ALA A 52 4.79 0.83 4.58
N THR A 53 3.48 0.67 4.76
CA THR A 53 2.82 -0.58 4.37
C THR A 53 2.68 -0.55 2.86
N PRO A 54 3.22 -1.52 2.11
CA PRO A 54 2.97 -1.60 0.67
C PRO A 54 1.47 -1.82 0.49
N VAL A 55 0.80 -0.87 -0.17
CA VAL A 55 -0.53 -1.10 -0.73
C VAL A 55 -0.32 -2.03 -1.93
N GLU A 56 -0.34 -3.33 -1.67
CA GLU A 56 -0.55 -4.31 -2.71
C GLU A 56 -1.90 -4.00 -3.37
N ASP A 57 -1.83 -3.89 -4.69
CA ASP A 57 -2.92 -3.72 -5.63
C ASP A 57 -3.98 -4.82 -5.43
N GLU A 58 -4.95 -4.58 -4.55
CA GLU A 58 -6.11 -5.45 -4.35
C GLU A 58 -7.09 -5.28 -5.52
N VAL A 59 -6.76 -5.85 -6.68
CA VAL A 59 -7.72 -6.11 -7.75
C VAL A 59 -8.32 -7.51 -7.58
N ALA A 60 -9.50 -7.50 -6.95
CA ALA A 60 -10.66 -8.36 -7.15
C ALA A 60 -10.63 -9.83 -6.69
N LYS A 61 -11.40 -10.11 -5.61
CA LYS A 61 -12.49 -11.11 -5.63
C LYS A 61 -13.68 -10.67 -4.75
N PRO A 62 -14.90 -10.45 -5.27
CA PRO A 62 -16.09 -10.48 -4.45
C PRO A 62 -16.51 -11.94 -4.28
N ARG A 63 -16.53 -12.46 -3.05
CA ARG A 63 -17.36 -13.62 -2.76
C ARG A 63 -18.12 -13.40 -1.47
N ALA A 64 -19.43 -13.28 -1.68
CA ALA A 64 -20.48 -13.14 -0.72
C ALA A 64 -20.42 -14.18 0.41
N GLU A 65 -20.68 -13.68 1.61
CA GLU A 65 -21.66 -14.20 2.58
C GLU A 65 -21.60 -15.69 2.93
N THR A 66 -21.13 -15.96 4.16
CA THR A 66 -21.85 -16.85 5.07
C THR A 66 -21.88 -16.22 6.47
N SER A 67 -23.10 -15.98 6.95
CA SER A 67 -23.45 -15.37 8.24
C SER A 67 -22.86 -16.07 9.47
N PRO A 68 -22.82 -15.38 10.64
CA PRO A 68 -22.28 -15.92 11.88
C PRO A 68 -23.38 -16.65 12.67
N ASP A 69 -23.12 -17.87 13.12
CA ASP A 69 -23.92 -18.48 14.19
C ASP A 69 -23.03 -19.32 15.12
N GLY A 70 -23.33 -19.23 16.40
CA GLY A 70 -22.36 -19.35 17.49
C GLY A 70 -22.05 -20.75 17.98
N GLN A 71 -20.93 -20.88 18.71
CA GLN A 71 -20.89 -21.71 19.91
C GLN A 71 -19.74 -21.29 20.84
N SER A 72 -20.14 -20.89 22.04
CA SER A 72 -19.33 -20.57 23.21
C SER A 72 -18.47 -21.75 23.70
N GLY A 73 -17.25 -21.46 24.14
CA GLY A 73 -16.45 -22.33 25.00
C GLY A 73 -15.01 -21.82 25.19
N PRO A 74 -14.55 -21.51 26.43
CA PRO A 74 -13.18 -21.06 26.68
C PRO A 74 -12.25 -22.27 26.81
N ILE A 75 -11.57 -22.65 25.73
CA ILE A 75 -10.63 -23.77 25.72
C ILE A 75 -9.19 -23.25 25.71
N GLY A 76 -8.64 -23.05 26.90
CA GLY A 76 -7.21 -22.78 27.11
C GLY A 76 -6.89 -22.63 28.59
N GLY A 77 -6.61 -23.77 29.25
CA GLY A 77 -6.34 -23.88 30.69
C GLY A 77 -5.03 -23.23 31.18
N PRO A 78 -4.68 -23.39 32.48
CA PRO A 78 -3.82 -22.48 33.22
C PRO A 78 -2.35 -22.48 32.78
N ALA A 79 -1.77 -21.29 32.82
CA ALA A 79 -0.37 -20.95 32.56
C ALA A 79 0.60 -21.80 33.42
N GLY A 80 1.65 -22.31 32.78
CA GLY A 80 2.71 -23.08 33.44
C GLY A 80 3.52 -22.23 34.42
N GLU A 81 3.78 -22.81 35.58
CA GLU A 81 4.81 -22.40 36.53
C GLU A 81 6.18 -22.32 35.85
N HIS A 82 6.84 -21.16 35.97
CA HIS A 82 8.30 -21.00 36.07
C HIS A 82 8.64 -19.64 36.68
#